data_AF-A0A4S8L8B8-F1
#
_entry.id   AF-A0A4S8L8B8-F1
#
_cell.length_a   1.000
_cell.length_b   1.000
_cell.length_c   1.000
_cell.angle_alpha   90.00
_cell.angle_beta   90.00
_cell.angle_gamma   90.00
#
_symmetry.space_group_name_H-M   'P 1'
#
loop_
_entity.id
_entity.type
_entity.pdbx_description
1 polymer ?
#
loop_
_entity_poly.entity_id
_entity_poly.type
_entity_poly.pdbx_seq_one_letter_code
_entity_poly.pdbx_strand_id
1 'polypeptide(L)'
;QTSHRAELLGVLAGLRLIESLHLEDDEHDDEERAWIICTDSENVVKGITKYYATWKARNWRRVKSNARPADLDLFYNLDHQLREMKTKEISVGFWRIPREHNQLADKLA
;
A
#
# COMPACT_ATOMS: atom_id res chain seq x y z
N GLN A 1 18.56 3.73 5.65
CA GLN A 1 17.53 4.02 4.62
C GLN A 1 17.18 2.69 3.97
N THR A 2 15.94 2.25 4.13
CA THR A 2 15.43 1.02 3.51
C THR A 2 15.32 1.21 1.99
N SER A 3 15.46 0.12 1.23
CA SER A 3 15.24 0.22 -0.22
C SER A 3 13.76 0.46 -0.52
N HIS A 4 13.45 1.17 -1.61
CA HIS A 4 12.08 1.40 -2.07
C HIS A 4 11.28 0.09 -2.21
N ARG A 5 11.96 -0.99 -2.60
CA ARG A 5 11.37 -2.32 -2.70
C ARG A 5 11.00 -2.91 -1.33
N ALA A 6 11.85 -2.74 -0.32
CA ALA A 6 11.58 -3.19 1.04
C ALA A 6 10.40 -2.45 1.67
N GLU A 7 10.27 -1.14 1.42
CA GLU A 7 9.11 -0.34 1.88
C GLU A 7 7.79 -0.89 1.31
N LEU A 8 7.75 -1.19 0.01
CA LEU A 8 6.57 -1.78 -0.64
C LEU A 8 6.25 -3.19 -0.13
N LEU A 9 7.28 -4.00 0.14
CA LEU A 9 7.11 -5.33 0.72
C LEU A 9 6.57 -5.26 2.15
N GLY A 10 7.04 -4.30 2.96
CA GLY A 10 6.52 -4.05 4.31
C GLY A 10 5.03 -3.72 4.30
N VAL A 11 4.59 -2.89 3.35
CA VAL A 11 3.15 -2.59 3.15
C VAL A 11 2.37 -3.84 2.78
N LEU A 12 2.83 -4.61 1.79
CA LEU A 12 2.16 -5.86 1.37
C LEU A 12 2.05 -6.86 2.52
N ALA A 13 3.09 -6.99 3.34
CA ALA A 13 3.05 -7.83 4.53
C ALA A 13 1.98 -7.35 5.53
N GLY A 14 1.91 -6.03 5.77
CA GLY A 14 0.87 -5.43 6.62
C GLY A 14 -0.54 -5.69 6.10
N LEU A 15 -0.77 -5.57 4.79
CA LEU A 15 -2.09 -5.85 4.19
C LEU A 15 -2.51 -7.30 4.34
N ARG A 16 -1.57 -8.25 4.18
CA ARG A 16 -1.85 -9.69 4.37
C ARG A 16 -2.23 -9.99 5.83
N LEU A 17 -1.59 -9.32 6.77
CA LEU A 17 -1.92 -9.46 8.19
C LEU A 17 -3.32 -8.89 8.49
N ILE A 18 -3.66 -7.72 7.95
CA ILE A 18 -5.01 -7.15 8.10
C ILE A 18 -6.05 -8.12 7.54
N GLU A 19 -5.79 -8.68 6.36
CA GLU A 19 -6.69 -9.65 5.73
C GLU A 19 -6.85 -10.92 6.55
N SER A 20 -5.77 -11.47 7.13
CA SER A 20 -5.87 -12.66 8.00
C SER A 20 -6.65 -12.38 9.27
N LEU A 21 -6.46 -11.20 9.88
CA LEU A 21 -7.20 -10.81 11.08
C LEU A 21 -8.72 -10.69 10.81
N HIS A 22 -9.14 -10.34 9.60
CA HIS A 22 -10.57 -10.32 9.25
C HIS A 22 -11.16 -11.72 9.01
N LEU A 23 -10.35 -12.70 8.60
CA LEU A 23 -10.85 -14.07 8.42
C LEU A 23 -11.12 -14.77 9.75
N GLU A 24 -10.55 -14.27 10.84
CA GLU A 24 -10.72 -14.82 12.19
C GLU A 24 -11.92 -14.20 12.93
N ASP A 25 -12.48 -13.10 12.41
CA ASP A 25 -13.51 -12.30 13.06
C ASP A 25 -14.87 -12.51 12.36
N ASP A 26 -15.40 -13.73 12.47
CA ASP A 26 -16.59 -14.23 11.76
C ASP A 26 -17.92 -13.95 12.52
N GLU A 27 -17.90 -13.15 13.58
CA GLU A 27 -19.06 -12.94 14.45
C GLU A 27 -19.43 -11.46 14.60
N HIS A 28 -20.45 -11.05 13.83
CA HIS A 28 -21.39 -9.97 14.16
C HIS A 28 -20.88 -8.52 14.19
N ASP A 29 -20.32 -8.02 13.09
CA ASP A 29 -20.09 -6.57 12.95
C ASP A 29 -20.48 -6.12 11.53
N ASP A 30 -21.69 -5.59 11.38
CA ASP A 30 -22.19 -4.95 10.14
C ASP A 30 -21.47 -3.61 9.85
N GLU A 31 -20.42 -3.26 10.60
CA GLU A 31 -19.68 -2.00 10.45
C GLU A 31 -18.57 -2.13 9.40
N GLU A 32 -18.54 -1.20 8.43
CA GLU A 32 -17.46 -1.10 7.46
C GLU A 32 -16.13 -0.80 8.17
N ARG A 33 -15.20 -1.75 8.14
CA ARG A 33 -13.89 -1.60 8.80
C ARG A 33 -12.89 -0.92 7.89
N ALA A 34 -12.34 0.20 8.37
CA ALA A 34 -11.35 0.98 7.65
C ALA A 34 -9.97 0.91 8.33
N TRP A 35 -8.93 0.64 7.53
CA TRP A 35 -7.54 0.61 7.97
C TRP A 35 -6.74 1.74 7.34
N ILE A 36 -5.83 2.34 8.10
CA ILE A 36 -4.91 3.35 7.58
C ILE A 36 -3.48 2.82 7.70
N ILE A 37 -2.81 2.66 6.55
CA ILE A 37 -1.38 2.37 6.50
C ILE A 37 -0.62 3.68 6.67
N CYS A 38 0.00 3.84 7.84
CA CYS A 38 0.90 4.95 8.13
C CYS A 38 2.32 4.62 7.69
N THR A 39 2.92 5.47 6.86
CA THR A 39 4.31 5.32 6.41
C THR A 39 4.96 6.68 6.19
N ASP A 40 6.26 6.80 6.43
CA ASP A 40 7.03 7.99 6.05
C ASP A 40 7.48 7.97 4.58
N SER A 41 7.27 6.84 3.88
CA SER A 41 7.60 6.70 2.46
C SER A 41 6.63 7.45 1.57
N GLU A 42 7.08 8.62 1.10
CA GLU A 42 6.37 9.37 0.07
C GLU A 42 6.19 8.57 -1.22
N ASN A 43 7.15 7.71 -1.55
CA ASN A 43 7.13 6.90 -2.77
C ASN A 43 6.00 5.87 -2.74
N VAL A 44 5.76 5.22 -1.59
CA VAL A 44 4.62 4.32 -1.39
C VAL A 44 3.31 5.09 -1.51
N VAL A 45 3.13 6.15 -0.71
CA VAL A 45 1.86 6.89 -0.62
C VAL A 45 1.50 7.49 -1.97
N LYS A 46 2.41 8.26 -2.60
CA LYS A 46 2.15 8.84 -3.93
C LYS A 46 2.12 7.78 -5.02
N GLY A 47 2.89 6.71 -4.87
CA GLY A 47 2.93 5.56 -5.76
C GLY A 47 1.53 5.03 -6.01
N ILE A 48 0.81 4.65 -4.95
CA ILE A 48 -0.52 4.06 -5.08
C ILE A 48 -1.63 5.10 -5.28
N THR A 49 -1.57 6.24 -4.58
CA THR A 49 -2.67 7.23 -4.60
C THR A 49 -2.67 8.15 -5.82
N LYS A 50 -1.54 8.32 -6.52
CA LYS A 50 -1.40 9.27 -7.64
C LYS A 50 -0.75 8.65 -8.87
N TYR A 51 0.42 8.05 -8.68
CA TYR A 51 1.26 7.65 -9.81
C TYR A 51 0.73 6.41 -10.51
N TYR A 52 0.23 5.42 -9.78
CA TYR A 52 -0.26 4.16 -10.33
C TYR A 52 -1.36 4.38 -11.37
N ALA A 53 -2.40 5.16 -11.03
CA ALA A 53 -3.46 5.53 -11.97
C ALA A 53 -2.91 6.27 -13.20
N THR A 54 -1.97 7.19 -12.98
CA THR A 54 -1.31 7.92 -14.08
C THR A 54 -0.49 7.00 -14.98
N TRP A 55 0.25 6.05 -14.42
CA TRP A 55 1.04 5.07 -15.18
C TRP A 55 0.12 4.14 -15.97
N LYS A 56 -0.96 3.65 -15.37
CA LYS A 56 -1.97 2.81 -16.02
C LYS A 56 -2.55 3.50 -17.27
N ALA A 57 -2.94 4.78 -17.14
CA ALA A 57 -3.43 5.59 -18.25
C ALA A 57 -2.39 5.86 -19.35
N ARG A 58 -1.10 5.68 -19.06
CA ARG A 58 0.03 5.95 -19.97
C ARG A 58 0.76 4.67 -20.37
N ASN A 59 0.08 3.52 -20.41
CA ASN A 59 0.66 2.22 -20.76
C ASN A 59 1.93 1.89 -19.95
N TRP A 60 1.85 2.15 -18.64
CA TRP A 60 2.89 1.87 -17.65
C TRP A 60 4.20 2.63 -17.92
N ARG A 61 4.09 3.93 -18.20
CA ARG A 61 5.22 4.84 -18.43
C ARG A 61 5.18 6.06 -17.50
N ARG A 62 6.35 6.49 -17.04
CA ARG A 62 6.51 7.73 -16.25
C ARG A 62 6.27 8.96 -17.12
N VAL A 63 5.61 9.97 -16.56
CA VAL A 63 5.28 11.22 -17.26
C VAL A 63 6.53 11.95 -17.79
N LYS A 64 7.56 12.08 -16.96
CA LYS A 64 8.74 12.91 -17.28
C LYS A 64 9.74 12.20 -18.20
N SER A 65 10.05 10.94 -17.91
CA SER A 65 11.15 10.22 -18.59
C SER A 65 10.68 9.25 -19.66
N ASN A 66 9.37 9.00 -19.78
CA ASN A 66 8.82 7.90 -20.59
C ASN A 66 9.45 6.53 -20.28
N ALA A 67 10.10 6.38 -19.12
CA ALA A 67 10.69 5.13 -18.67
C ALA A 67 9.63 4.28 -17.96
N ARG A 68 9.89 2.97 -17.88
CA ARG A 68 9.11 2.06 -17.05
C ARG A 68 9.31 2.43 -15.56
N PRO A 69 8.23 2.61 -14.77
CA PRO A 69 8.35 2.78 -13.33
C PRO A 69 9.08 1.60 -12.66
N ALA A 70 9.81 1.89 -11.59
CA ALA A 70 10.50 0.87 -10.80
C ALA A 70 9.48 0.11 -9.93
N ASP A 71 9.77 -1.15 -9.62
CA ASP A 71 8.95 -2.01 -8.73
C ASP A 71 7.47 -2.11 -9.15
N LEU A 72 7.19 -2.03 -10.45
CA LEU A 72 5.82 -2.15 -10.99
C LEU A 72 5.15 -3.47 -10.62
N ASP A 73 5.92 -4.55 -10.52
CA ASP A 73 5.45 -5.85 -10.04
C ASP A 73 4.81 -5.73 -8.64
N LEU A 74 5.47 -5.02 -7.73
CA LEU A 74 4.95 -4.81 -6.39
C LEU A 74 3.75 -3.87 -6.38
N PHE A 75 3.73 -2.84 -7.23
CA PHE A 75 2.55 -2.00 -7.39
C PHE A 75 1.35 -2.73 -7.98
N TYR A 76 1.57 -3.69 -8.89
CA TYR A 76 0.50 -4.57 -9.37
C TYR A 76 -0.05 -5.44 -8.24
N ASN A 77 0.83 -6.06 -7.46
CA ASN A 77 0.42 -6.87 -6.32
C ASN A 77 -0.34 -6.03 -5.28
N LEU A 78 0.11 -4.79 -5.04
CA LEU A 78 -0.52 -3.87 -4.10
C LEU A 78 -1.93 -3.47 -4.56
N ASP A 79 -2.09 -3.07 -5.83
CA ASP A 79 -3.41 -2.74 -6.39
C ASP A 79 -4.34 -3.96 -6.43
N HIS A 80 -3.81 -5.15 -6.73
CA HIS A 80 -4.58 -6.39 -6.69
C HIS A 80 -5.10 -6.67 -5.28
N GLN A 81 -4.22 -6.66 -4.28
CA GLN A 81 -4.59 -6.95 -2.90
C GLN A 81 -5.58 -5.92 -2.33
N LEU A 82 -5.39 -4.62 -2.63
CA LEU A 82 -6.34 -3.59 -2.21
C LEU A 82 -7.73 -3.79 -2.84
N ARG A 83 -7.82 -4.31 -4.07
CA ARG A 83 -9.10 -4.64 -4.70
C ARG A 83 -9.74 -5.87 -4.07
N GLU A 84 -8.97 -6.90 -3.76
CA GLU A 84 -9.48 -8.08 -3.03
C GLU A 84 -10.02 -7.69 -1.66
N MET A 85 -9.28 -6.88 -0.90
CA MET A 85 -9.73 -6.34 0.39
C MET A 85 -11.02 -5.53 0.23
N LYS A 86 -11.13 -4.69 -0.81
CA LYS A 86 -12.37 -3.95 -1.10
C LYS A 86 -13.56 -4.87 -1.41
N THR A 87 -13.36 -6.02 -2.06
CA THR A 87 -14.45 -7.00 -2.29
C THR A 87 -14.91 -7.68 -1.01
N LYS A 88 -14.09 -7.63 0.05
CA LYS A 88 -14.41 -8.08 1.41
C LYS A 88 -14.88 -6.94 2.31
N GLU A 89 -15.23 -5.79 1.72
CA GLU A 89 -15.68 -4.58 2.45
C GLU A 89 -14.64 -4.00 3.41
N ILE A 90 -13.35 -4.32 3.19
CA ILE A 90 -12.23 -3.76 3.95
C ILE A 90 -11.69 -2.54 3.20
N SER A 91 -11.94 -1.36 3.74
CA SER A 91 -11.45 -0.10 3.20
C SER A 91 -10.04 0.20 3.69
N VAL A 92 -9.09 0.49 2.79
CA VAL A 92 -7.69 0.80 3.16
C VAL A 92 -7.26 2.17 2.65
N GLY A 93 -6.85 3.03 3.57
CA GLY A 93 -6.24 4.34 3.33
C GLY A 93 -4.73 4.33 3.51
N PHE A 94 -4.07 5.34 2.94
CA PHE A 94 -2.63 5.58 3.09
C PHE A 94 -2.39 6.98 3.64
N TRP A 95 -1.67 7.07 4.76
CA TRP A 95 -1.32 8.35 5.36
C TRP A 95 0.19 8.50 5.45
N ARG A 96 0.71 9.55 4.80
CA ARG A 96 2.11 9.94 4.96
C ARG A 96 2.31 10.60 6.33
N ILE A 97 3.12 9.98 7.18
CA ILE A 97 3.50 10.53 8.48
C ILE A 97 4.96 11.03 8.47
N PRO A 98 5.32 11.99 9.34
CA PRO A 98 6.73 12.33 9.58
C PRO A 98 7.56 11.14 10.06
N ARG A 99 8.84 11.11 9.71
CA ARG A 99 9.76 10.02 10.05
C ARG A 99 9.94 9.85 11.56
N GLU A 100 9.88 10.92 12.33
CA GLU A 100 9.92 10.84 13.81
C GLU A 100 8.81 9.98 14.41
N HIS A 101 7.69 9.83 13.70
CA HIS A 101 6.56 8.99 14.12
C HIS A 101 6.62 7.56 13.55
N ASN A 102 7.55 7.26 12.64
CA ASN A 102 7.73 5.94 12.04
C ASN A 102 8.96 5.18 12.56
N GLN A 103 9.59 5.65 13.64
CA GLN A 103 10.86 5.12 14.14
C GLN A 103 10.81 3.63 14.50
N LEU A 104 9.67 3.11 14.96
CA LEU A 104 9.53 1.69 15.28
C LEU A 104 9.62 0.84 14.01
N ALA A 105 8.86 1.20 12.97
CA ALA A 105 8.89 0.47 11.70
C ALA A 105 10.27 0.59 11.04
N ASP A 106 10.89 1.77 11.11
CA ASP A 106 12.25 2.03 10.64
C ASP A 106 13.30 1.12 11.30
N LYS A 107 13.14 0.80 12.59
CA LYS A 107 14.05 -0.10 13.33
C LYS A 107 13.85 -1.58 12.99
N LEU A 108 12.66 -1.94 12.51
CA LEU A 108 12.31 -3.29 12.07
C LEU A 108 12.58 -3.50 10.57
N ALA A 109 12.85 -2.39 9.86
CA ALA A 109 13.30 -2.21 8.47
C ALA A 109 14.60 -2.94 8.08
#